data_AF-A0A226WZW7-F1
#
_entry.id   AF-A0A226WZW7-F1
#
_cell.length_a   1.000
_cell.length_b   1.000
_cell.length_c   1.000
_cell.angle_alpha   90.00
_cell.angle_beta   90.00
_cell.angle_gamma   90.00
#
_symmetry.space_group_name_H-M   'P 1'
#
loop_
_entity.id
_entity.type
_entity.pdbx_description
1 polymer ?
#
loop_
_entity_poly.entity_id
_entity_poly.type
_entity_poly.pdbx_seq_one_letter_code
_entity_poly.pdbx_strand_id
1 'polypeptide(L)'
;MPLSIILTGANRHDVTQLLPLIDAIPPIRGIRGRPLQKPQVVYADRGYDSEAHQQQLRDRGIKPVLAKRRTEHGRGLRKYRCVVERTHAWFHNFHRLRVRYERLAKIHEAFLKFAACLICWSTL
;
A
#
# COMPACT_ATOMS: atom_id res chain seq x y z
N MET A 1 -0.50 -1.21 -13.09
CA MET A 1 -0.87 -1.52 -11.69
C MET A 1 -1.56 -0.31 -11.10
N PRO A 2 -2.81 -0.41 -10.60
CA PRO A 2 -3.44 0.71 -9.89
C PRO A 2 -2.85 0.86 -8.48
N LEU A 3 -2.44 2.08 -8.11
CA LEU A 3 -2.02 2.42 -6.75
C LEU A 3 -3.25 2.83 -5.91
N SER A 4 -3.51 2.12 -4.81
CA SER A 4 -4.52 2.50 -3.81
C SER A 4 -3.84 3.30 -2.70
N ILE A 5 -4.41 4.46 -2.35
CA ILE A 5 -3.84 5.39 -1.37
C ILE A 5 -4.93 5.79 -0.39
N ILE A 6 -4.67 5.63 0.90
CA ILE A 6 -5.52 6.12 1.99
C ILE A 6 -4.71 7.11 2.82
N LEU A 7 -5.24 8.32 3.00
CA LEU A 7 -4.66 9.33 3.86
C LEU A 7 -5.20 9.17 5.28
N THR A 8 -4.29 8.95 6.23
CA THR A 8 -4.62 8.73 7.64
C THR A 8 -4.18 9.94 8.47
N GLY A 9 -4.82 10.14 9.62
CA GLY A 9 -4.32 11.10 10.62
C GLY A 9 -3.03 10.57 11.25
N ALA A 10 -2.11 11.47 11.63
CA ALA A 10 -0.79 11.10 12.18
C ALA A 10 -0.85 10.21 13.45
N ASN A 11 -1.99 10.16 14.15
CA ASN A 11 -2.19 9.38 15.36
C ASN A 11 -3.24 8.28 15.19
N ARG A 12 -3.26 7.61 14.03
CA ARG A 12 -4.08 6.43 13.77
C ARG A 12 -3.15 5.24 13.53
N HIS A 13 -3.42 4.13 14.19
CA HIS A 13 -2.67 2.90 13.97
C HIS A 13 -2.85 2.44 12.52
N ASP A 14 -1.76 2.45 11.75
CA ASP A 14 -1.76 2.04 10.33
C ASP A 14 -2.30 0.62 10.13
N VAL A 15 -2.14 -0.24 11.15
CA VAL A 15 -2.70 -1.59 11.22
C VAL A 15 -4.20 -1.59 10.89
N THR A 16 -4.97 -0.60 11.39
CA THR A 16 -6.42 -0.47 11.15
C THR A 16 -6.79 -0.13 9.70
N GLN A 17 -5.84 0.38 8.91
CA GLN A 17 -6.06 0.91 7.58
C GLN A 17 -5.70 -0.10 6.49
N LEU A 18 -5.09 -1.23 6.86
CA LEU A 18 -4.72 -2.32 5.97
C LEU A 18 -5.92 -2.90 5.22
N LEU A 19 -7.01 -3.19 5.94
CA LEU A 19 -8.22 -3.79 5.34
C LEU A 19 -8.96 -2.79 4.44
N PRO A 20 -9.24 -1.54 4.86
CA PRO A 20 -9.77 -0.52 3.97
C PRO A 20 -8.93 -0.31 2.71
N LEU A 21 -7.59 -0.36 2.83
CA LEU A 21 -6.70 -0.15 1.69
C LEU A 21 -6.81 -1.27 0.66
N ILE A 22 -6.91 -2.52 1.13
CA ILE A 22 -7.10 -3.70 0.26
C ILE A 22 -8.47 -3.68 -0.41
N ASP A 23 -9.50 -3.25 0.32
CA ASP A 23 -10.86 -3.15 -0.22
C ASP A 23 -11.00 -2.01 -1.23
N ALA A 24 -10.17 -0.98 -1.12
CA ALA A 24 -10.09 0.12 -2.08
C ALA A 24 -9.30 -0.22 -3.36
N ILE A 25 -8.64 -1.39 -3.44
CA ILE A 25 -7.93 -1.80 -4.65
C ILE A 25 -8.96 -2.05 -5.76
N PRO A 26 -8.93 -1.28 -6.88
CA PRO A 26 -9.82 -1.54 -7.99
C PRO A 26 -9.46 -2.88 -8.65
N PRO A 27 -10.40 -3.53 -9.35
CA PRO A 27 -10.14 -4.82 -10.00
C PRO A 27 -8.84 -4.77 -10.81
N ILE A 28 -7.91 -5.68 -10.49
CA ILE A 28 -6.61 -5.73 -11.14
C ILE A 28 -6.84 -6.21 -12.57
N ARG A 29 -6.51 -5.37 -13.55
CA ARG A 29 -6.52 -5.74 -14.98
C ARG A 29 -5.61 -6.97 -15.16
N GLY A 30 -6.22 -8.11 -15.49
CA GLY A 30 -5.56 -9.38 -15.75
C GLY A 30 -5.77 -9.85 -17.19
N ILE A 31 -5.30 -11.07 -17.47
CA ILE A 31 -5.49 -11.79 -18.75
C ILE A 31 -7.01 -11.86 -19.07
N ARG A 32 -7.37 -11.79 -20.36
CA ARG A 32 -8.75 -11.82 -20.87
C ARG A 32 -9.55 -12.95 -20.19
N GLY A 33 -10.47 -12.60 -19.29
CA GLY A 33 -11.16 -13.53 -18.38
C GLY A 33 -11.75 -12.84 -17.15
N ARG A 34 -12.04 -13.60 -16.07
CA ARG A 34 -12.57 -13.06 -14.80
C ARG A 34 -11.54 -12.11 -14.17
N PRO A 35 -11.83 -10.82 -13.98
CA PRO A 35 -10.89 -9.88 -13.36
C PRO A 35 -10.49 -10.38 -11.97
N LEU A 36 -9.19 -10.38 -11.68
CA LEU A 36 -8.69 -10.59 -10.32
C LEU A 36 -9.14 -9.41 -9.47
N GLN A 37 -10.19 -9.60 -8.67
CA GLN A 37 -10.74 -8.56 -7.81
C GLN A 37 -9.87 -8.29 -6.58
N LYS A 38 -9.02 -9.25 -6.18
CA LYS A 38 -8.18 -9.15 -4.97
C LYS A 38 -6.78 -9.71 -5.22
N PRO A 39 -5.74 -9.14 -4.59
CA PRO A 39 -4.39 -9.67 -4.67
C PRO A 39 -4.33 -11.06 -4.01
N GLN A 40 -3.61 -12.01 -4.60
CA GLN A 40 -3.43 -13.35 -4.02
C GLN A 40 -2.47 -13.35 -2.81
N VAL A 41 -1.56 -12.37 -2.77
CA VAL A 41 -0.52 -12.25 -1.74
C VAL A 41 -0.38 -10.78 -1.35
N VAL A 42 -0.31 -10.50 -0.05
CA VAL A 42 -0.03 -9.15 0.49
C VAL A 42 1.26 -9.19 1.28
N TYR A 43 2.20 -8.31 0.94
CA TYR A 43 3.42 -8.10 1.70
C TYR A 43 3.28 -6.85 2.56
N ALA A 44 3.59 -6.94 3.85
CA ALA A 44 3.62 -5.77 4.72
C ALA A 44 4.72 -5.86 5.78
N ASP A 45 5.07 -4.71 6.36
CA ASP A 45 6.13 -4.58 7.35
C ASP A 45 5.74 -5.20 8.72
N ARG A 46 6.73 -5.36 9.60
CA ARG A 46 6.61 -5.83 11.00
C ARG A 46 5.61 -5.00 11.81
N GLY A 47 5.40 -3.75 11.43
CA GLY A 47 4.38 -2.88 12.02
C GLY A 47 2.98 -3.49 11.95
N TYR A 48 2.70 -4.28 10.90
CA TYR A 48 1.42 -4.91 10.60
C TYR A 48 1.25 -6.33 11.15
N ASP A 49 2.20 -6.80 11.96
CA ASP A 49 2.15 -8.14 12.58
C ASP A 49 1.03 -8.21 13.63
N SER A 50 -0.19 -8.48 13.17
CA SER A 50 -1.40 -8.70 13.98
C SER A 50 -2.11 -9.96 13.50
N GLU A 51 -2.27 -10.94 14.37
CA GLU A 51 -2.92 -12.22 14.04
C GLU A 51 -4.36 -12.03 13.57
N ALA A 52 -5.11 -11.13 14.20
CA ALA A 52 -6.48 -10.80 13.80
C ALA A 52 -6.55 -10.32 12.35
N HIS A 53 -5.61 -9.47 11.94
CA HIS A 53 -5.58 -8.93 10.57
C HIS A 53 -5.11 -9.98 9.57
N GLN A 54 -4.16 -10.83 9.96
CA GLN A 54 -3.75 -11.97 9.13
C GLN A 54 -4.91 -12.94 8.89
N GLN A 55 -5.74 -13.19 9.91
CA GLN A 55 -6.92 -14.04 9.77
C GLN A 55 -7.93 -13.42 8.81
N GLN A 56 -8.24 -12.13 8.96
CA GLN A 56 -9.15 -11.42 8.06
C GLN A 56 -8.65 -11.38 6.61
N LEU A 57 -7.34 -11.43 6.37
CA LEU A 57 -6.76 -11.59 5.03
C LEU A 57 -6.95 -13.00 4.49
N ARG A 58 -6.72 -14.03 5.33
CA ARG A 58 -6.93 -15.44 4.97
C ARG A 58 -8.40 -15.71 4.64
N ASP A 59 -9.34 -15.16 5.39
CA ASP A 59 -10.78 -15.27 5.14
C ASP A 59 -11.18 -14.67 3.79
N ARG A 60 -10.42 -13.68 3.30
CA ARG A 60 -10.60 -13.06 1.98
C ARG A 60 -9.87 -13.81 0.85
N GLY A 61 -9.25 -14.95 1.14
CA GLY A 61 -8.45 -15.73 0.20
C GLY A 61 -7.08 -15.11 -0.13
N ILE A 62 -6.61 -14.18 0.71
CA ILE A 62 -5.37 -13.44 0.50
C ILE A 62 -4.30 -14.02 1.43
N LYS A 63 -3.13 -14.38 0.90
CA LYS A 63 -2.01 -14.87 1.73
C LYS A 63 -1.22 -13.69 2.31
N PRO A 64 -1.24 -13.45 3.64
CA PRO A 64 -0.38 -12.46 4.26
C PRO A 64 1.06 -12.96 4.34
N VAL A 65 2.00 -12.21 3.78
CA VAL A 65 3.45 -12.39 3.93
C VAL A 65 3.98 -11.21 4.74
N LEU A 66 3.83 -11.33 6.05
CA LEU A 66 4.25 -10.32 7.01
C LEU A 66 5.60 -10.69 7.62
N ALA A 67 6.43 -9.68 7.81
CA ALA A 67 7.64 -9.83 8.60
C ALA A 67 7.25 -10.02 10.07
N LYS A 68 7.59 -11.17 10.68
CA LYS A 68 7.32 -11.38 12.11
C LYS A 68 8.16 -10.44 12.99
N ARG A 69 7.54 -9.90 14.05
CA ARG A 69 8.25 -9.17 15.10
C ARG A 69 9.22 -10.12 15.82
N ARG A 70 10.42 -9.61 16.15
CA ARG A 70 11.48 -10.32 16.91
C ARG A 70 12.16 -11.53 16.22
N THR A 71 11.94 -11.75 14.93
CA THR A 71 12.74 -12.72 14.13
C THR A 71 13.88 -12.04 13.36
N GLU A 72 14.99 -12.76 13.15
CA GLU A 72 16.11 -12.28 12.32
C GLU A 72 15.65 -11.91 10.91
N HIS A 73 16.34 -10.92 10.31
CA HIS A 73 16.00 -10.39 8.99
C HIS A 73 16.20 -11.46 7.90
N GLY A 74 15.12 -12.16 7.54
CA GLY A 74 15.10 -12.99 6.34
C GLY A 74 15.31 -12.14 5.09
N ARG A 75 16.36 -12.42 4.31
CA ARG A 75 16.77 -11.68 3.11
C ARG A 75 15.67 -11.51 2.04
N GLY A 76 14.60 -12.31 2.08
CA GLY A 76 13.52 -12.32 1.08
C GLY A 76 12.59 -11.10 1.07
N LEU A 77 12.39 -10.42 2.20
CA LEU A 77 11.49 -9.25 2.28
C LEU A 77 12.11 -7.98 1.67
N ARG A 78 13.44 -7.93 1.51
CA ARG A 78 14.14 -6.75 0.97
C ARG A 78 13.72 -6.43 -0.47
N LYS A 79 13.42 -7.45 -1.28
CA LYS A 79 12.97 -7.27 -2.67
C LYS A 79 11.63 -6.55 -2.77
N TYR A 80 10.69 -6.89 -1.89
CA TYR A 80 9.35 -6.29 -1.88
C TYR A 80 9.33 -4.95 -1.14
N ARG A 81 10.14 -4.81 -0.09
CA ARG A 81 10.33 -3.54 0.61
C ARG A 81 10.91 -2.45 -0.30
N CYS A 82 11.88 -2.80 -1.14
CA CYS A 82 12.46 -1.88 -2.13
C CYS A 82 11.40 -1.32 -3.10
N VAL A 83 10.38 -2.10 -3.46
CA VAL A 83 9.28 -1.60 -4.33
C VAL A 83 8.48 -0.52 -3.60
N VAL A 84 8.10 -0.75 -2.34
CA VAL A 84 7.35 0.22 -1.54
C VAL A 84 8.16 1.49 -1.26
N GLU A 85 9.42 1.33 -0.83
CA GLU A 85 10.33 2.45 -0.58
C GLU A 85 10.60 3.26 -1.84
N ARG A 86 10.77 2.60 -3.00
CA ARG A 86 10.91 3.26 -4.29
C ARG A 86 9.65 4.04 -4.67
N THR A 87 8.46 3.48 -4.43
CA THR A 87 7.21 4.19 -4.68
C THR A 87 7.08 5.42 -3.77
N HIS A 88 7.43 5.33 -2.49
CA HIS A 88 7.50 6.51 -1.62
C HIS A 88 8.53 7.53 -2.11
N ALA A 89 9.70 7.10 -2.58
CA ALA A 89 10.70 8.00 -3.16
C ALA A 89 10.17 8.75 -4.38
N TRP A 90 9.39 8.11 -5.26
CA TRP A 90 8.73 8.79 -6.37
C TRP A 90 7.73 9.85 -5.90
N PHE A 91 6.97 9.57 -4.84
CA PHE A 91 6.11 10.59 -4.22
C PHE A 91 6.91 11.76 -3.64
N HIS A 92 8.05 11.48 -2.98
CA HIS A 92 8.91 12.51 -2.42
C HIS A 92 9.62 13.39 -3.47
N ASN A 93 9.73 12.94 -4.72
CA ASN A 93 10.21 13.79 -5.82
C ASN A 93 9.23 14.92 -6.15
N PHE A 94 7.94 14.80 -5.81
CA PHE A 94 7.00 15.90 -5.89
C PHE A 94 7.15 16.78 -4.64
N HIS A 95 7.75 17.96 -4.79
CA HIS A 95 8.11 18.84 -3.66
C HIS A 95 6.93 19.15 -2.71
N ARG A 96 5.70 19.28 -3.25
CA ARG A 96 4.45 19.48 -2.49
C ARG A 96 4.00 18.27 -1.66
N LEU A 97 4.47 17.07 -1.99
CA LEU A 97 4.20 15.82 -1.27
C LEU A 97 5.35 15.44 -0.33
N ARG A 98 6.57 15.95 -0.56
CA ARG A 98 7.71 15.74 0.32
C ARG A 98 7.50 16.28 1.72
N VAL A 99 6.97 17.50 1.81
CA VAL A 99 6.59 18.16 3.06
C VAL A 99 5.13 18.55 2.94
N ARG A 100 4.33 18.17 3.93
CA ARG A 100 2.90 18.47 3.93
C ARG A 100 2.66 19.93 4.32
N TYR A 101 2.56 20.79 3.31
CA TYR A 101 2.17 22.20 3.47
C TYR A 101 0.64 22.41 3.46
N GLU A 102 -0.12 21.45 2.94
CA GLU A 102 -1.56 21.58 2.76
C GLU A 102 -2.32 21.46 4.09
N ARG A 103 -3.04 22.53 4.45
CA ARG A 103 -3.86 22.60 5.67
C ARG A 103 -5.07 21.67 5.62
N LEU A 104 -5.66 21.47 4.43
CA LEU A 104 -6.83 20.62 4.24
C LEU A 104 -6.42 19.23 3.72
N ALA A 105 -6.88 18.18 4.40
CA ALA A 105 -6.61 16.80 4.03
C ALA A 105 -7.08 16.44 2.62
N LYS A 106 -8.27 16.93 2.21
CA LYS A 106 -8.81 16.71 0.86
C LYS A 106 -7.91 17.23 -0.27
N ILE A 107 -7.22 18.35 -0.05
CA ILE A 107 -6.30 18.92 -1.04
C ILE A 107 -5.04 18.05 -1.13
N HIS A 108 -4.51 17.63 0.02
CA HIS A 108 -3.35 16.74 0.05
C HIS A 108 -3.65 15.38 -0.61
N GLU A 109 -4.82 14.80 -0.34
CA GLU A 109 -5.27 13.57 -0.96
C GLU A 109 -5.42 13.70 -2.49
N ALA A 110 -5.93 14.84 -2.99
CA ALA A 110 -6.00 15.11 -4.41
C ALA A 110 -4.61 15.15 -5.07
N PHE A 111 -3.62 15.80 -4.43
CA PHE A 111 -2.24 15.79 -4.92
C PHE A 111 -1.62 14.39 -4.91
N LEU A 112 -1.88 13.58 -3.88
CA LEU A 112 -1.43 12.18 -3.83
C LEU A 112 -1.99 11.38 -5.00
N LYS A 113 -3.31 11.49 -5.26
CA LYS A 113 -3.96 10.82 -6.40
C LYS A 113 -3.40 11.30 -7.74
N PHE A 114 -3.17 12.60 -7.90
CA PHE A 114 -2.59 13.16 -9.12
C PHE A 114 -1.16 12.67 -9.37
N ALA A 115 -0.31 12.67 -8.34
CA ALA A 115 1.04 12.12 -8.42
C ALA A 115 1.01 10.61 -8.73
N ALA A 116 0.08 9.86 -8.14
CA ALA A 116 -0.08 8.43 -8.43
C ALA A 116 -0.41 8.19 -9.91
N CYS A 117 -1.30 8.99 -10.50
CA CYS A 117 -1.60 8.94 -11.93
C CYS A 117 -0.36 9.21 -12.79
N LEU A 118 0.44 10.24 -12.47
CA LEU A 118 1.66 10.59 -13.20
C LEU A 118 2.75 9.50 -13.09
N ILE A 119 2.92 8.92 -11.90
CA ILE A 119 3.84 7.80 -11.67
C ILE A 119 3.38 6.60 -12.49
N CYS A 120 2.10 6.23 -12.40
CA CYS A 120 1.56 5.12 -13.18
C CYS A 120 1.69 5.36 -14.69
N TRP A 121 1.51 6.59 -15.18
CA TRP A 121 1.69 6.92 -16.60
C TRP A 121 3.14 6.86 -17.07
N SER A 122 4.10 7.26 -16.24
CA SER A 122 5.51 7.36 -16.64
C SER A 122 6.31 6.06 -16.44
N THR A 123 5.81 5.14 -15.62
CA THR A 123 6.49 3.88 -15.28
C THR A 123 5.88 2.62 -15.90
N LEU A 124 4.70 2.74 -16.53
CA LEU A 124 4.07 1.70 -17.36
C LEU A 124 4.31 2.00 -18.84
#